data_AF-A0A950ZRP3-F1
#
_entry.id   AF-A0A950ZRP3-F1
#
_cell.length_a   1.000
_cell.length_b   1.000
_cell.length_c   1.000
_cell.angle_alpha   90.00
_cell.angle_beta   90.00
_cell.angle_gamma   90.00
#
_symmetry.space_group_name_H-M   'P 1'
#
loop_
_entity.id
_entity.type
_entity.pdbx_description
1 polymer ?
#
loop_
_entity_poly.entity_id
_entity_poly.type
_entity_poly.pdbx_seq_one_letter_code
_entity_poly.pdbx_strand_id
1 'polypeptide(L)'
;DFQVDRDLQRTGRGPAGYTGIESLLMQDAAMTTSMGPIFDRSKERLGSADAMVIQVRRRLLNAVKAHMERGVTPPGVDDPSVYQVRSGGVFLPADADWVESTRELRRAFVEHPELDPMLNGPL
;
A
#
# COMPACT_ATOMS: atom_id res chain seq x y z
N ASP A 1 20.09 -12.49 -1.96
CA ASP A 1 20.37 -11.09 -2.33
C ASP A 1 19.39 -10.54 -3.38
N PHE A 2 18.29 -11.23 -3.71
CA PHE A 2 17.31 -10.81 -4.72
C PHE A 2 17.93 -10.53 -6.11
N GLN A 3 19.06 -11.18 -6.42
CA GLN A 3 19.75 -11.07 -7.72
C GLN A 3 20.06 -9.61 -8.12
N VAL A 4 20.47 -8.79 -7.16
CA VAL A 4 20.81 -7.38 -7.40
C VAL A 4 21.93 -7.27 -8.44
N ASP A 5 21.62 -6.73 -9.61
CA ASP A 5 22.59 -6.35 -10.64
C ASP A 5 23.27 -5.02 -10.25
N ARG A 6 24.54 -5.14 -9.88
CA ARG A 6 25.35 -3.99 -9.42
C ARG A 6 25.77 -3.07 -10.55
N ASP A 7 25.92 -3.57 -11.76
CA ASP A 7 26.24 -2.73 -12.93
C ASP A 7 25.02 -1.92 -13.35
N LEU A 8 23.83 -2.52 -13.32
CA LEU A 8 22.57 -1.83 -13.54
C LEU A 8 22.32 -0.77 -12.46
N GLN A 9 22.49 -1.14 -11.17
CA GLN A 9 22.37 -0.22 -10.04
C GLN A 9 23.32 0.98 -10.18
N ARG A 10 24.57 0.72 -10.58
CA ARG A 10 25.60 1.76 -10.73
C ARG A 10 25.31 2.69 -11.90
N THR A 11 24.77 2.17 -13.00
CA THR A 11 24.52 2.96 -14.21
C THR A 11 23.17 3.67 -14.20
N GLY A 12 22.23 3.30 -13.32
CA GLY A 12 20.95 3.99 -13.16
C GLY A 12 19.99 3.82 -14.34
N ARG A 13 20.17 2.78 -15.16
CA ARG A 13 19.42 2.63 -16.43
C ARG A 13 18.09 1.91 -16.21
N GLY A 14 17.01 2.48 -16.75
CA GLY A 14 15.69 1.85 -16.74
C GLY A 14 15.04 1.77 -15.35
N PRO A 15 13.87 1.11 -15.23
CA PRO A 15 13.07 1.08 -14.00
C PRO A 15 13.75 0.35 -12.84
N ALA A 16 14.65 -0.59 -13.14
CA ALA A 16 15.46 -1.32 -12.15
C ALA A 16 16.80 -0.63 -11.83
N GLY A 17 17.16 0.44 -12.55
CA GLY A 17 18.45 1.10 -12.45
C GLY A 17 18.79 1.66 -11.07
N TYR A 18 17.81 1.98 -10.24
CA TYR A 18 18.06 2.52 -8.91
C TYR A 18 18.46 1.43 -7.89
N THR A 19 17.77 0.29 -7.93
CA THR A 19 17.95 -0.79 -6.95
C THR A 19 18.84 -1.92 -7.46
N GLY A 20 18.96 -2.08 -8.79
CA GLY A 20 19.54 -3.25 -9.44
C GLY A 20 18.60 -4.47 -9.42
N ILE A 21 17.34 -4.32 -9.01
CA ILE A 21 16.37 -5.42 -8.91
C ILE A 21 15.30 -5.22 -10.00
N GLU A 22 15.17 -6.22 -10.87
CA GLU A 22 14.45 -6.11 -12.15
C GLU A 22 12.98 -5.69 -12.02
N SER A 23 12.24 -6.28 -11.07
CA SER A 23 10.80 -6.08 -10.92
C SER A 23 10.45 -5.24 -9.69
N LEU A 24 9.44 -4.38 -9.82
CA LEU A 24 8.87 -3.61 -8.69
C LEU A 24 8.40 -4.53 -7.56
N LEU A 25 7.70 -5.63 -7.90
CA LEU A 25 7.24 -6.60 -6.89
C LEU A 25 8.42 -7.25 -6.17
N MET A 26 9.52 -7.49 -6.88
CA MET A 26 10.74 -8.04 -6.27
C MET A 26 11.46 -7.02 -5.41
N GLN A 27 11.41 -5.73 -5.75
CA GLN A 27 11.96 -4.66 -4.92
C GLN A 27 11.22 -4.59 -3.58
N ASP A 28 9.88 -4.62 -3.59
CA ASP A 28 9.08 -4.64 -2.37
C ASP A 28 9.31 -5.90 -1.53
N ALA A 29 9.35 -7.07 -2.18
CA ALA A 29 9.65 -8.34 -1.54
C ALA A 29 11.04 -8.33 -0.90
N ALA A 30 12.04 -7.74 -1.56
CA ALA A 30 13.39 -7.61 -1.04
C ALA A 30 13.41 -6.83 0.27
N MET A 31 12.74 -5.67 0.30
CA MET A 31 12.70 -4.82 1.49
C MET A 31 11.95 -5.50 2.62
N THR A 32 10.71 -5.96 2.37
CA THR A 32 9.85 -6.55 3.40
C THR A 32 10.42 -7.85 3.99
N THR A 33 10.97 -8.73 3.15
CA THR A 33 11.53 -10.01 3.61
C THR A 33 12.84 -9.81 4.39
N SER A 34 13.65 -8.80 4.01
CA SER A 34 14.92 -8.51 4.69
C SER A 34 14.76 -8.07 6.14
N MET A 35 13.57 -7.59 6.54
CA MET A 35 13.25 -7.23 7.91
C MET A 35 13.13 -8.45 8.85
N GLY A 36 13.10 -9.66 8.30
CA GLY A 36 12.88 -10.92 9.02
C GLY A 36 11.40 -11.19 9.30
N PRO A 37 11.06 -12.39 9.81
CA PRO A 37 9.67 -12.80 10.03
C PRO A 37 8.89 -11.88 10.98
N ILE A 38 9.54 -11.42 12.06
CA ILE A 38 9.00 -10.46 13.02
C ILE A 38 10.11 -9.48 13.36
N PHE A 39 9.92 -8.20 13.01
CA PHE A 39 10.88 -7.15 13.32
C PHE A 39 10.83 -6.74 14.79
N ASP A 40 11.99 -6.60 15.43
CA ASP A 40 12.12 -6.09 16.80
C ASP A 40 11.82 -4.59 16.87
N ARG A 41 10.58 -4.26 17.21
CA ARG A 41 10.06 -2.88 17.24
C ARG A 41 10.73 -2.00 18.30
N SER A 42 11.46 -2.55 19.28
CA SER A 42 12.22 -1.74 20.25
C SER A 42 13.34 -0.93 19.60
N LYS A 43 13.78 -1.33 18.40
CA LYS A 43 14.84 -0.69 17.61
C LYS A 43 14.30 0.28 16.54
N GLU A 44 12.99 0.32 16.34
CA GLU A 44 12.37 1.11 15.28
C GLU A 44 12.31 2.60 15.66
N ARG A 45 12.65 3.47 14.72
CA ARG A 45 12.57 4.93 14.88
C ARG A 45 11.80 5.52 13.70
N LEU A 46 10.52 5.81 13.91
CA LEU A 46 9.63 6.36 12.89
C LEU A 46 9.77 7.89 12.80
N GLY A 47 9.82 8.40 11.58
CA GLY A 47 9.82 9.82 11.26
C GLY A 47 8.44 10.35 10.90
N SER A 48 8.37 11.61 10.49
CA SER A 48 7.12 12.26 10.05
C SER A 48 6.53 11.62 8.78
N ALA A 49 7.39 11.11 7.89
CA ALA A 49 6.96 10.39 6.68
C ALA A 49 6.20 9.08 6.99
N ASP A 50 6.36 8.52 8.19
CA ASP A 50 5.73 7.27 8.61
C ASP A 50 4.32 7.46 9.20
N ALA A 51 3.69 8.62 8.99
CA ALA A 51 2.39 8.95 9.58
C ALA A 51 1.34 7.86 9.32
N MET A 52 1.27 7.33 8.10
CA MET A 52 0.33 6.23 7.77
C MET A 52 0.64 4.94 8.54
N VAL A 53 1.91 4.56 8.65
CA VAL A 53 2.34 3.38 9.44
C VAL A 53 1.92 3.54 10.90
N ILE A 54 2.13 4.72 11.47
CA ILE A 54 1.76 5.04 12.86
C ILE A 54 0.24 4.93 13.05
N GLN A 55 -0.55 5.54 12.15
CA GLN A 55 -2.02 5.55 12.26
C GLN A 55 -2.62 4.16 12.13
N VAL A 56 -2.19 3.38 11.14
CA VAL A 56 -2.67 2.01 10.94
C VAL A 56 -2.36 1.14 12.16
N ARG A 57 -1.12 1.21 12.68
CA ARG A 57 -0.74 0.41 13.86
C ARG A 57 -1.50 0.82 15.11
N ARG A 58 -1.72 2.12 15.34
CA ARG A 58 -2.55 2.58 16.46
C ARG A 58 -3.98 2.05 16.36
N ARG A 59 -4.57 2.08 15.18
CA ARG A 59 -5.93 1.54 14.94
C ARG A 59 -5.99 0.04 15.25
N LEU A 60 -5.04 -0.75 14.77
CA LEU A 60 -4.98 -2.19 15.03
C LEU A 60 -4.77 -2.50 16.53
N LEU A 61 -3.81 -1.84 17.18
CA LEU A 61 -3.55 -2.04 18.61
C LEU A 61 -4.75 -1.66 19.48
N ASN A 62 -5.44 -0.56 19.15
CA ASN A 62 -6.64 -0.15 19.88
C ASN A 62 -7.79 -1.17 19.71
N ALA A 63 -7.98 -1.71 18.50
CA ALA A 63 -8.97 -2.75 18.25
C ALA A 63 -8.67 -4.03 19.05
N VAL A 64 -7.41 -4.48 19.07
CA VAL A 64 -6.97 -5.64 19.86
C VAL A 64 -7.22 -5.42 21.35
N LYS A 65 -6.81 -4.26 21.90
CA LYS A 65 -7.04 -3.94 23.32
C LYS A 65 -8.53 -3.93 23.67
N ALA A 66 -9.35 -3.24 22.87
CA ALA A 66 -10.78 -3.16 23.09
C ALA A 66 -11.45 -4.55 23.06
N HIS A 67 -11.00 -5.41 22.16
CA HIS A 67 -11.46 -6.79 22.09
C HIS A 67 -11.07 -7.59 23.32
N MET A 68 -9.79 -7.56 23.71
CA MET A 68 -9.29 -8.32 24.87
C MET A 68 -9.89 -7.87 26.20
N GLU A 69 -10.09 -6.56 26.40
CA GLU A 69 -10.55 -5.99 27.66
C GLU A 69 -12.08 -6.02 27.81
N ARG A 70 -12.82 -5.79 26.71
CA ARG A 70 -14.26 -5.54 26.76
C ARG A 70 -15.07 -6.42 25.81
N GLY A 71 -14.44 -7.33 25.08
CA GLY A 71 -15.11 -8.17 24.09
C GLY A 71 -15.65 -7.40 22.87
N VAL A 72 -15.19 -6.17 22.63
CA VAL A 72 -15.66 -5.36 21.49
C VAL A 72 -15.24 -6.03 20.20
N THR A 73 -16.18 -6.27 19.29
CA THR A 73 -15.89 -6.79 17.95
C THR A 73 -14.98 -5.81 17.19
N PRO A 74 -13.85 -6.26 16.61
CA PRO A 74 -12.99 -5.40 15.81
C PRO A 74 -13.73 -4.75 14.63
N PRO A 75 -13.40 -3.50 14.25
CA PRO A 75 -14.01 -2.84 13.10
C PRO A 75 -13.83 -3.64 11.80
N GLY A 76 -14.89 -3.75 11.01
CA GLY A 76 -14.91 -4.42 9.71
C GLY A 76 -15.29 -5.90 9.73
N VAL A 77 -15.35 -6.55 10.90
CA VAL A 77 -15.76 -7.96 11.01
C VAL A 77 -17.18 -8.18 10.49
N ASP A 78 -18.13 -7.36 10.95
CA ASP A 78 -19.55 -7.48 10.61
C ASP A 78 -19.98 -6.55 9.47
N ASP A 79 -19.03 -5.81 8.88
CA ASP A 79 -19.29 -4.88 7.78
C ASP A 79 -18.35 -5.17 6.61
N PRO A 80 -18.68 -6.14 5.74
CA PRO A 80 -17.82 -6.51 4.62
C PRO A 80 -17.69 -5.39 3.58
N SER A 81 -18.57 -4.38 3.59
CA SER A 81 -18.52 -3.27 2.64
C SER A 81 -17.23 -2.46 2.77
N VAL A 82 -16.60 -2.44 3.96
CA VAL A 82 -15.32 -1.73 4.17
C VAL A 82 -14.15 -2.35 3.41
N TYR A 83 -14.28 -3.59 2.94
CA TYR A 83 -13.29 -4.29 2.13
C TYR A 83 -13.58 -4.20 0.63
N GLN A 84 -14.72 -3.64 0.22
CA GLN A 84 -15.12 -3.50 -1.18
C GLN A 84 -14.42 -2.28 -1.81
N VAL A 85 -13.10 -2.22 -1.70
CA VAL A 85 -12.25 -1.17 -2.24
C VAL A 85 -11.29 -1.76 -3.27
N ARG A 86 -11.17 -1.15 -4.45
CA ARG A 86 -10.25 -1.56 -5.52
C ARG A 86 -9.18 -0.50 -5.80
N SER A 87 -8.04 -0.94 -6.34
CA SER A 87 -7.01 -0.05 -6.89
C SER A 87 -7.37 0.40 -8.31
N GLY A 88 -6.76 1.50 -8.76
CA GLY A 88 -6.92 2.04 -10.10
C GLY A 88 -6.11 3.32 -10.26
N GLY A 89 -6.11 3.88 -11.47
CA GLY A 89 -5.51 5.16 -11.80
C GLY A 89 -6.46 5.98 -12.66
N VAL A 90 -6.58 7.28 -12.36
CA VAL A 90 -7.39 8.25 -13.10
C VAL A 90 -6.67 9.58 -13.19
N PHE A 91 -6.93 10.32 -14.27
CA PHE A 91 -6.51 11.72 -14.37
C PHE A 91 -7.59 12.62 -13.78
N LEU A 92 -7.21 13.52 -12.88
CA LEU A 92 -8.09 14.49 -12.24
C LEU A 92 -7.58 15.92 -12.50
N PRO A 93 -8.45 16.93 -12.46
CA PRO A 93 -8.03 18.32 -12.37
C PRO A 93 -7.06 18.53 -11.20
N ALA A 94 -6.11 19.47 -11.34
CA ALA A 94 -5.03 19.66 -10.38
C ALA A 94 -5.50 20.07 -8.97
N ASP A 95 -6.66 20.72 -8.88
CA ASP A 95 -7.29 21.21 -7.66
C ASP A 95 -8.37 20.28 -7.10
N ALA A 96 -8.61 19.14 -7.75
CA ALA A 96 -9.62 18.19 -7.30
C ALA A 96 -9.21 17.49 -5.99
N ASP A 97 -10.16 17.35 -5.06
CA ASP A 97 -10.01 16.42 -3.95
C ASP A 97 -10.06 15.00 -4.51
N TRP A 98 -8.90 14.34 -4.56
CA TRP A 98 -8.80 13.01 -5.12
C TRP A 98 -9.59 11.96 -4.33
N VAL A 99 -9.78 12.13 -3.01
CA VAL A 99 -10.52 11.17 -2.18
C VAL A 99 -11.99 11.19 -2.55
N GLU A 100 -12.57 12.39 -2.63
CA GLU A 100 -13.98 12.56 -3.00
C GLU A 100 -14.21 12.26 -4.48
N SER A 101 -13.34 12.75 -5.36
CA SER A 101 -13.45 12.55 -6.81
C SER A 101 -13.36 11.08 -7.23
N THR A 102 -12.66 10.25 -6.43
CA THR A 102 -12.52 8.81 -6.69
C THR A 102 -13.40 7.93 -5.80
N ARG A 103 -14.29 8.51 -4.98
CA ARG A 103 -15.09 7.77 -3.99
C ARG A 103 -15.87 6.61 -4.63
N GLU A 104 -16.60 6.87 -5.70
CA GLU A 104 -17.38 5.85 -6.40
C GLU A 104 -16.48 4.92 -7.20
N LEU A 105 -15.41 5.45 -7.82
CA LEU A 105 -14.48 4.68 -8.64
C LEU A 105 -13.72 3.61 -7.86
N ARG A 106 -13.48 3.86 -6.57
CA ARG A 106 -12.80 2.94 -5.65
C ARG A 106 -13.69 1.81 -5.17
N ARG A 107 -15.00 1.80 -5.44
CA ARG A 107 -15.87 0.68 -5.07
C ARG A 107 -15.53 -0.55 -5.90
N ALA A 108 -15.31 -1.68 -5.22
CA ALA A 108 -15.12 -2.96 -5.87
C ALA A 108 -16.46 -3.49 -6.40
N PHE A 109 -16.41 -4.36 -7.42
CA PHE A 109 -17.59 -5.02 -8.01
C PHE A 109 -18.62 -4.06 -8.63
N VAL A 110 -18.22 -2.83 -8.95
CA VAL A 110 -19.02 -1.86 -9.70
C VAL A 110 -18.43 -1.70 -11.10
N GLU A 111 -19.27 -1.80 -12.13
CA GLU A 111 -18.88 -1.48 -13.49
C GLU A 111 -18.91 0.03 -13.73
N HIS A 112 -17.86 0.53 -14.36
CA HIS A 112 -17.71 1.93 -14.75
C HIS A 112 -17.56 1.99 -16.27
N PRO A 113 -18.66 1.88 -17.04
CA PRO A 113 -18.62 1.85 -18.51
C PRO A 113 -18.04 3.13 -19.13
N GLU A 114 -18.04 4.23 -18.38
CA GLU A 114 -17.46 5.51 -18.76
C GLU A 114 -15.92 5.54 -18.69
N LEU A 115 -15.30 4.59 -17.99
CA LEU A 115 -13.85 4.54 -17.83
C LEU A 115 -13.21 3.63 -18.87
N ASP A 116 -12.17 4.13 -19.55
CA ASP A 116 -11.29 3.31 -20.36
C ASP A 116 -10.21 2.67 -19.47
N PRO A 117 -10.23 1.34 -19.25
CA PRO A 117 -9.23 0.67 -18.42
C PRO A 117 -7.82 0.68 -19.04
N MET A 118 -7.69 1.02 -20.32
CA MET A 118 -6.40 1.06 -21.04
C MET A 118 -5.64 2.38 -20.84
N LEU A 119 -6.25 3.40 -20.21
CA LEU A 119 -5.63 4.72 -19.98
C LEU A 119 -4.33 4.68 -19.16
N ASN A 120 -4.13 3.65 -18.33
CA ASN A 120 -2.92 3.51 -17.51
C ASN A 120 -1.78 2.73 -18.21
N GLY A 121 -1.94 2.35 -19.48
CA GLY A 121 -0.96 1.54 -20.21
C GLY A 121 -0.87 0.09 -19.70
N PRO A 122 -0.07 -0.78 -20.35
CA PRO A 122 0.24 -2.08 -19.78
C PRO A 122 1.02 -1.91 -18.46
N LEU A 123 0.59 -2.62 -17.42
CA LEU A 123 1.34 -2.78 -16.17
C LEU A 123 2.72 -3.40 -16.41
#